data_AF-A0A936LPI7-F1
#
_entry.id   AF-A0A936LPI7-F1
#
_cell.length_a   1.000
_cell.length_b   1.000
_cell.length_c   1.000
_cell.angle_alpha   90.00
_cell.angle_beta   90.00
_cell.angle_gamma   90.00
#
_symmetry.space_group_name_H-M   'P 1'
#
loop_
_entity.id
_entity.type
_entity.pdbx_description
1 polymer ?
#
loop_
_entity_poly.entity_id
_entity_poly.type
_entity_poly.pdbx_seq_one_letter_code
_entity_poly.pdbx_strand_id
1 'polypeptide(L)'
;MDKRWLAIAGAGLTLLAPWVLLHMSPDIEHEQSLCPHKLLTGLPCPGCGITKSLVLLYQGDLLGSLSYHLFGPLVVLGCIGVLVWMSAELFTRRRYLRSLLYSTPLAWYGAVFLGVYHVVRLCYFISTRSIHEILHESMWR
;
A
#
# COMPACT_ATOMS: atom_id res chain seq x y z
N MET A 1 -5.31 -8.42 -25.70
CA MET A 1 -4.50 -8.65 -24.50
C MET A 1 -5.43 -9.10 -23.38
N ASP A 2 -5.27 -10.33 -22.87
CA ASP A 2 -6.17 -10.84 -21.82
C ASP A 2 -6.01 -10.02 -20.54
N LYS A 3 -7.13 -9.63 -19.93
CA LYS A 3 -7.16 -8.88 -18.65
C LYS A 3 -6.39 -9.59 -17.52
N ARG A 4 -6.13 -10.89 -17.66
CA ARG A 4 -5.33 -11.73 -16.75
C ARG A 4 -3.87 -11.30 -16.71
N TRP A 5 -3.28 -11.02 -17.88
CA TRP A 5 -1.89 -10.55 -17.97
C TRP A 5 -1.71 -9.19 -17.31
N LEU A 6 -2.71 -8.30 -17.44
CA LEU A 6 -2.71 -7.01 -16.74
C LEU A 6 -2.75 -7.17 -15.21
N ALA A 7 -3.55 -8.10 -14.68
CA ALA A 7 -3.62 -8.35 -13.25
C ALA A 7 -2.31 -8.95 -12.70
N ILE A 8 -1.73 -9.91 -13.42
CA ILE A 8 -0.44 -10.53 -13.05
C ILE A 8 0.67 -9.48 -13.10
N ALA A 9 0.75 -8.70 -14.18
CA ALA A 9 1.74 -7.63 -14.33
C ALA A 9 1.59 -6.56 -13.24
N GLY A 10 0.36 -6.16 -12.92
CA GLY A 10 0.08 -5.20 -11.85
C GLY A 10 0.49 -5.70 -10.46
N ALA A 11 0.15 -6.95 -10.12
CA ALA A 11 0.55 -7.56 -8.85
C ALA A 11 2.09 -7.72 -8.77
N GLY A 12 2.72 -8.17 -9.86
CA GLY A 12 4.18 -8.26 -9.95
C GLY A 12 4.86 -6.90 -9.75
N LEU A 13 4.39 -5.87 -10.45
CA LEU A 13 4.94 -4.51 -10.32
C LEU A 13 4.80 -3.98 -8.88
N THR A 14 3.67 -4.25 -8.22
CA THR A 14 3.40 -3.82 -6.85
C THR A 14 4.33 -4.49 -5.84
N LEU A 15 4.66 -5.77 -6.03
CA LEU A 15 5.63 -6.50 -5.19
C LEU A 15 7.09 -6.15 -5.50
N LEU A 16 7.39 -5.71 -6.73
CA LEU A 16 8.73 -5.28 -7.11
C LEU A 16 9.07 -3.90 -6.53
N ALA A 17 8.10 -3.00 -6.39
CA ALA A 17 8.35 -1.64 -5.93
C ALA A 17 9.03 -1.56 -4.54
N PRO A 18 8.58 -2.27 -3.47
CA PRO A 18 9.26 -2.28 -2.18
C PRO A 18 10.67 -2.88 -2.25
N TRP A 19 10.87 -3.89 -3.10
CA TRP A 19 12.16 -4.54 -3.29
C TRP A 19 13.18 -3.59 -3.92
N VAL A 20 12.78 -2.86 -4.96
CA VAL A 20 13.62 -1.83 -5.59
C VAL A 20 13.93 -0.71 -4.60
N LEU A 21 12.94 -0.27 -3.83
CA LEU A 21 13.13 0.79 -2.82
C LEU A 21 14.13 0.37 -1.74
N LEU A 22 14.06 -0.87 -1.26
CA LEU A 22 15.04 -1.41 -0.31
C LEU A 22 16.47 -1.43 -0.86
N HIS A 23 16.63 -1.71 -2.15
CA HIS A 23 17.94 -1.74 -2.80
C HIS A 23 18.51 -0.34 -3.06
N MET A 24 17.64 0.64 -3.31
CA MET A 24 18.02 2.03 -3.57
C MET A 24 18.24 2.83 -2.27
N SER A 25 17.49 2.51 -1.22
CA SER A 25 17.48 3.25 0.04
C SER A 25 17.27 2.26 1.19
N PRO A 26 18.34 1.69 1.77
CA PRO A 26 18.21 0.70 2.84
C PRO A 26 17.68 1.30 4.17
N ASP A 27 17.76 2.62 4.37
CA ASP A 27 17.49 3.31 5.64
C ASP A 27 16.23 4.19 5.62
N ILE A 28 15.11 3.63 5.14
CA ILE A 28 13.84 4.36 4.94
C ILE A 28 13.13 4.67 6.27
N GLU A 29 13.61 4.11 7.38
CA GLU A 29 13.07 4.41 8.71
C GLU A 29 13.44 5.83 9.15
N HIS A 30 14.72 6.21 8.99
CA HIS A 30 15.29 7.45 9.50
C HIS A 30 15.37 8.57 8.46
N GLU A 31 15.35 8.22 7.17
CA GLU A 31 15.39 9.24 6.11
C GLU A 31 14.03 9.95 5.95
N GLN A 32 14.11 11.26 5.70
CA GLN A 32 12.96 12.05 5.30
C GLN A 32 12.33 11.38 4.07
N SER A 33 11.02 11.11 4.15
CA SER A 33 10.34 10.45 3.04
C SER A 33 10.45 11.35 1.80
N LEU A 34 11.10 10.87 0.74
CA LEU A 34 11.17 11.51 -0.59
C LEU A 34 9.80 11.56 -1.31
N CYS A 35 8.72 11.38 -0.55
CA CYS A 35 7.33 11.44 -0.97
C CYS A 35 6.98 12.88 -1.33
N PRO A 36 6.74 13.23 -2.62
CA PRO A 36 6.50 14.61 -3.02
C PRO A 36 5.32 15.22 -2.26
N HIS A 37 4.29 14.43 -1.99
CA HIS A 37 3.13 14.87 -1.23
C HIS A 37 3.47 15.28 0.21
N LYS A 38 4.24 14.45 0.94
CA LYS A 38 4.65 14.77 2.31
C LYS A 38 5.64 15.93 2.31
N LEU A 39 6.51 16.00 1.32
CA LEU A 39 7.45 17.12 1.14
C LEU A 39 6.71 18.44 0.89
N LEU A 40 5.70 18.46 0.02
CA LEU A 40 4.91 19.65 -0.32
C LEU A 40 3.89 20.06 0.74
N THR A 41 3.32 19.13 1.52
CA THR A 41 2.20 19.45 2.43
C THR A 41 2.51 19.24 3.90
N GLY A 42 3.61 18.54 4.24
CA GLY A 42 3.87 18.02 5.58
C GLY A 42 2.96 16.87 6.00
N LEU A 43 1.94 16.52 5.19
CA LEU A 43 0.93 15.53 5.54
C LEU A 43 1.31 14.13 5.03
N PRO A 44 1.19 13.09 5.89
CA PRO A 44 1.40 11.72 5.47
C PRO A 44 0.30 11.27 4.51
N CYS A 45 0.67 10.77 3.33
CA CYS A 45 -0.27 10.16 2.38
C CYS A 45 -0.39 8.64 2.63
N PRO A 46 -1.49 7.99 2.19
CA PRO A 46 -1.68 6.54 2.39
C PRO A 46 -0.55 5.74 1.77
N GLY A 47 -0.14 6.12 0.56
CA GLY A 47 0.88 5.41 -0.20
C GLY A 47 2.21 5.34 0.55
N CYS A 48 2.71 6.48 1.02
CA CYS A 48 4.01 6.53 1.70
C CYS A 48 4.02 5.75 3.02
N GLY A 49 2.88 5.67 3.72
CA GLY A 49 2.72 4.83 4.90
C GLY A 49 2.71 3.33 4.59
N ILE A 50 1.99 2.92 3.53
CA ILE A 50 1.94 1.53 3.07
C ILE A 50 3.32 1.10 2.59
N THR A 51 4.02 1.94 1.83
CA THR A 51 5.37 1.65 1.33
C THR A 51 6.36 1.39 2.47
N LYS A 52 6.38 2.22 3.52
CA LYS A 52 7.24 1.97 4.69
C LYS A 52 6.88 0.67 5.41
N SER A 53 5.59 0.38 5.57
CA SER A 53 5.12 -0.89 6.13
C SER A 53 5.55 -2.10 5.27
N LEU A 54 5.53 -1.98 3.94
CA LEU A 54 6.02 -3.03 3.02
C LEU A 54 7.53 -3.23 3.12
N VAL A 55 8.30 -2.16 3.30
CA VAL A 55 9.75 -2.21 3.47
C VAL A 55 10.11 -2.94 4.77
N LEU A 56 9.46 -2.59 5.89
CA LEU A 56 9.59 -3.29 7.18
C LEU A 56 9.29 -4.78 7.04
N LEU A 57 8.21 -5.10 6.31
CA LEU A 57 7.82 -6.47 6.03
C LEU A 57 8.91 -7.25 5.27
N TYR A 58 9.54 -6.61 4.28
CA TYR A 58 10.60 -7.21 3.48
C TYR A 58 11.93 -7.29 4.24
N GLN A 59 12.16 -6.43 5.23
CA GLN A 59 13.26 -6.55 6.19
C GLN A 59 13.02 -7.66 7.22
N GLY A 60 11.83 -8.26 7.25
CA GLY A 60 11.45 -9.34 8.16
C GLY A 60 10.77 -8.86 9.44
N ASP A 61 10.57 -7.56 9.63
CA ASP A 61 9.86 -7.01 10.78
C ASP A 61 8.34 -6.96 10.54
N LEU A 62 7.69 -8.11 10.78
CA LEU A 62 6.25 -8.25 10.69
C LEU A 62 5.50 -7.37 11.68
N LEU A 63 6.01 -7.24 12.91
CA LEU A 63 5.36 -6.50 13.99
C LEU A 63 5.47 -4.98 13.75
N GLY A 64 6.65 -4.52 13.34
CA GLY A 64 6.87 -3.15 12.86
C GLY A 64 6.00 -2.84 11.65
N SER A 65 5.94 -3.74 10.67
CA SER A 65 5.09 -3.57 9.48
C SER A 65 3.60 -3.38 9.82
N LEU A 66 3.06 -4.26 10.68
CA LEU A 66 1.66 -4.22 11.12
C LEU A 66 1.35 -2.97 11.95
N SER A 67 2.24 -2.62 12.88
CA SER A 67 2.07 -1.44 13.73
C SER A 67 2.16 -0.14 12.93
N TYR A 68 3.00 -0.10 11.89
CA TYR A 68 3.16 1.07 11.02
C TYR A 68 1.97 1.29 10.09
N HIS A 69 1.55 0.23 9.39
CA HIS A 69 0.36 0.27 8.56
C HIS A 69 -0.21 -1.12 8.29
N LEU A 70 -1.44 -1.37 8.78
CA LEU A 70 -2.13 -2.65 8.58
C LEU A 70 -2.26 -3.08 7.10
N PHE A 71 -2.30 -2.13 6.16
CA PHE A 71 -2.43 -2.43 4.74
C PHE A 71 -1.15 -2.91 4.07
N GLY A 72 0.04 -2.74 4.65
CA GLY A 72 1.27 -3.25 4.04
C GLY A 72 1.22 -4.78 3.85
N PRO A 73 1.12 -5.55 4.94
CA PRO A 73 0.99 -7.01 4.85
C PRO A 73 -0.24 -7.46 4.07
N LEU A 74 -1.37 -6.73 4.20
CA LEU A 74 -2.60 -7.05 3.47
C LEU A 74 -2.43 -6.95 1.96
N VAL A 75 -1.69 -5.93 1.47
CA VAL A 75 -1.39 -5.75 0.04
C VAL A 75 -0.53 -6.90 -0.47
N VAL A 76 0.51 -7.31 0.27
CA VAL A 76 1.35 -8.46 -0.14
C VAL A 76 0.52 -9.74 -0.22
N LEU A 77 -0.30 -10.03 0.79
CA LEU A 77 -1.18 -11.19 0.79
C LEU A 77 -2.17 -11.16 -0.39
N GLY A 78 -2.76 -9.99 -0.67
CA GLY A 78 -3.64 -9.79 -1.82
C GLY A 78 -2.93 -10.06 -3.15
N CYS A 79 -1.72 -9.52 -3.34
CA CYS A 79 -0.91 -9.73 -4.54
C CYS A 79 -0.51 -11.21 -4.71
N ILE A 80 -0.05 -11.87 -3.66
CA ILE A 80 0.30 -13.31 -3.69
C ILE A 80 -0.95 -14.13 -4.04
N GLY A 81 -2.10 -13.83 -3.42
CA GLY A 81 -3.37 -14.49 -3.72
C GLY A 81 -3.77 -14.33 -5.19
N VAL A 82 -3.64 -13.13 -5.74
CA VAL A 82 -3.88 -12.87 -7.18
C VAL A 82 -2.91 -13.67 -8.05
N LEU A 83 -1.62 -13.69 -7.73
CA LEU A 83 -0.61 -14.42 -8.53
C LEU A 83 -0.86 -15.93 -8.51
N VAL A 84 -1.03 -16.52 -7.32
CA VAL A 84 -1.27 -17.96 -7.15
C VAL A 84 -2.56 -18.37 -7.86
N TRP A 85 -3.63 -17.62 -7.66
CA TRP A 85 -4.94 -17.99 -8.20
C TRP A 85 -5.04 -17.74 -9.70
N MET A 86 -4.52 -16.62 -10.22
CA MET A 86 -4.48 -16.38 -11.68
C MET A 86 -3.60 -17.41 -12.39
N SER A 87 -2.48 -17.80 -11.78
CA SER A 87 -1.66 -18.91 -12.29
C SER A 87 -2.44 -20.22 -12.27
N ALA A 88 -3.13 -20.54 -11.18
CA ALA A 88 -3.99 -21.72 -11.09
C ALA A 88 -5.12 -21.69 -12.14
N GLU A 89 -5.81 -20.57 -12.37
CA GLU A 89 -6.86 -20.48 -13.41
C GLU A 89 -6.31 -20.68 -14.84
N LEU A 90 -5.05 -20.31 -15.09
CA LEU A 90 -4.38 -20.62 -16.36
C LEU A 90 -4.23 -22.13 -16.55
N PHE A 91 -3.90 -22.86 -15.48
CA PHE A 91 -3.75 -24.32 -15.51
C PHE A 91 -5.11 -25.07 -15.47
N THR A 92 -6.07 -24.62 -14.66
CA THR A 92 -7.32 -25.37 -14.38
C THR A 92 -8.52 -24.93 -15.24
N ARG A 93 -8.38 -23.90 -16.10
CA ARG A 93 -9.45 -23.30 -16.95
C ARG A 93 -10.75 -22.86 -16.24
N ARG A 94 -10.87 -22.98 -14.92
CA ARG A 94 -12.05 -22.52 -14.14
C ARG A 94 -12.01 -21.01 -13.93
N ARG A 95 -13.17 -20.34 -13.89
CA ARG A 95 -13.30 -18.85 -13.88
C ARG A 95 -14.06 -18.31 -12.66
N TYR A 96 -13.86 -18.89 -11.47
CA TYR A 96 -14.71 -18.59 -10.30
C TYR A 96 -14.48 -17.19 -9.71
N LEU A 97 -13.23 -16.70 -9.63
CA LEU A 97 -12.92 -15.46 -8.90
C LEU A 97 -13.21 -14.18 -9.71
N ARG A 98 -13.34 -14.30 -11.04
CA ARG A 98 -13.75 -13.17 -11.91
C ARG A 98 -15.16 -12.66 -11.59
N SER A 99 -16.06 -13.53 -11.16
CA SER A 99 -17.42 -13.10 -10.81
C SER A 99 -17.49 -12.39 -9.45
N LEU A 100 -16.59 -12.75 -8.53
CA LEU A 100 -16.61 -12.23 -7.15
C LEU A 100 -15.78 -10.94 -7.01
N LEU A 101 -14.53 -10.92 -7.50
CA LEU A 101 -13.66 -9.74 -7.46
C LEU A 101 -14.13 -8.60 -8.37
N TYR A 102 -14.84 -8.93 -9.45
CA TYR A 102 -15.35 -7.96 -10.42
C TYR A 102 -16.83 -7.62 -10.16
N SER A 103 -17.38 -8.03 -9.01
CA SER A 103 -18.67 -7.55 -8.57
C SER A 103 -18.53 -6.08 -8.14
N THR A 104 -19.12 -5.18 -8.91
CA THR A 104 -19.18 -3.74 -8.65
C THR A 104 -19.56 -3.37 -7.21
N PRO A 105 -20.51 -4.03 -6.52
CA PRO A 105 -20.83 -3.67 -5.15
C PRO A 105 -19.69 -3.96 -4.16
N LEU A 106 -19.01 -5.11 -4.28
CA LEU A 106 -17.95 -5.49 -3.34
C LEU A 106 -16.73 -4.57 -3.48
N ALA A 107 -16.38 -4.19 -4.71
CA ALA A 107 -15.33 -3.21 -4.98
C ALA A 107 -15.67 -1.85 -4.37
N TRP A 108 -16.95 -1.43 -4.44
CA TRP A 108 -17.37 -0.15 -3.90
C TRP A 108 -17.40 -0.13 -2.38
N TYR A 109 -17.91 -1.19 -1.74
CA TYR A 109 -17.83 -1.35 -0.27
C TYR A 109 -16.39 -1.33 0.23
N GLY A 110 -15.48 -2.03 -0.45
CA GLY A 110 -14.05 -2.01 -0.11
C GLY A 110 -13.46 -0.60 -0.20
N ALA A 111 -13.72 0.11 -1.29
CA ALA A 111 -13.23 1.47 -1.50
C ALA A 111 -13.77 2.46 -0.47
N VAL A 112 -15.06 2.39 -0.13
CA VAL A 112 -15.68 3.25 0.90
C VAL A 112 -15.09 2.96 2.28
N PHE A 113 -14.95 1.69 2.65
CA PHE A 113 -14.35 1.31 3.94
C PHE A 113 -12.91 1.80 4.07
N LEU A 114 -12.10 1.60 3.03
CA LEU A 114 -10.73 2.11 2.93
C LEU A 114 -10.68 3.63 3.03
N GLY A 115 -11.57 4.33 2.32
CA GLY A 115 -11.68 5.78 2.36
C GLY A 115 -11.99 6.30 3.76
N VAL A 116 -12.98 5.72 4.43
CA VAL A 116 -13.37 6.09 5.81
C VAL A 116 -12.24 5.86 6.79
N TYR A 117 -11.59 4.70 6.76
CA TYR A 117 -10.42 4.42 7.60
C TYR A 117 -9.33 5.49 7.42
N HIS A 118 -9.08 5.88 6.16
CA HIS A 118 -8.01 6.83 5.86
C HIS A 118 -8.35 8.26 6.28
N VAL A 119 -9.61 8.66 6.13
CA VAL A 119 -10.10 9.95 6.66
C VAL A 119 -9.99 9.98 8.18
N VAL A 120 -10.43 8.91 8.87
CA VAL A 120 -10.32 8.83 10.34
C VAL A 120 -8.87 8.92 10.80
N ARG A 121 -7.96 8.19 10.14
CA ARG A 121 -6.53 8.24 10.46
C ARG A 121 -5.94 9.64 10.24
N LEU A 122 -6.33 10.31 9.15
CA LEU A 122 -5.89 11.67 8.86
C LEU A 122 -6.44 12.66 9.90
N CYS A 123 -7.72 12.56 10.25
CA CYS A 123 -8.33 13.37 11.31
C CYS A 123 -7.65 13.14 12.67
N TYR A 124 -7.31 11.90 13.01
CA TYR A 124 -6.57 11.57 14.23
C TYR A 124 -5.17 12.19 14.21
N PHE A 125 -4.44 12.08 13.09
CA PHE A 125 -3.12 12.68 12.94
C PHE A 125 -3.16 14.21 13.08
N ILE A 126 -4.12 14.87 12.43
CA ILE A 126 -4.31 16.33 12.50
C ILE A 126 -4.74 16.76 13.90
N SER A 127 -5.58 15.97 14.60
CA SER A 127 -6.04 16.32 15.95
C SER A 127 -4.96 16.13 17.02
N THR A 128 -3.98 15.26 16.76
CA THR A 128 -2.93 14.91 17.74
C THR A 128 -1.64 15.73 17.55
N ARG A 129 -1.37 16.26 16.35
CA ARG A 129 -0.18 17.10 16.08
C ARG A 129 -0.52 18.57 15.85
N SER A 130 0.28 19.46 16.43
CA SER A 130 0.17 20.90 16.19
C SER A 130 0.63 21.25 14.76
N ILE A 131 0.03 22.29 14.17
CA ILE A 131 0.35 22.77 12.81
C ILE A 131 1.86 23.06 12.65
N HIS A 132 2.53 23.49 13.72
CA HIS A 132 3.97 23.76 13.73
C HIS A 132 4.84 22.51 13.53
N GLU A 133 4.41 21.33 14.01
CA GLU A 133 5.12 20.07 13.74
C GLU A 133 4.91 19.59 12.30
N ILE A 134 3.72 19.81 11.74
CA ILE A 134 3.40 19.44 10.35
C ILE A 134 4.21 20.28 9.37
N LEU A 135 4.34 21.59 9.63
CA LEU A 135 5.17 22.49 8.82
C LEU A 135 6.67 22.15 8.92
N HIS A 136 7.14 21.61 10.04
CA HIS A 136 8.55 21.19 10.20
C HIS A 136 8.94 20.03 9.28
N GLU A 137 7.98 19.16 8.94
CA GLU A 137 8.17 18.03 8.04
C GLU A 137 8.02 18.41 6.55
N SER A 138 7.53 19.63 6.27
CA SER A 138 7.36 20.14 4.91
C SER A 138 8.61 20.90 4.43
N MET A 139 8.82 20.92 3.11
CA MET A 139 9.94 21.64 2.47
C MET A 139 9.81 23.17 2.50
N TRP A 140 8.74 23.73 3.06
CA TRP A 140 8.52 25.17 3.16
C TRP A 140 9.30 25.81 4.32
N ARG A 141 10.35 25.12 4.78
CA ARG A 141 11.35 25.60 5.72
C ARG A 141 12.55 26.15 4.98
#